data_AF-A0AAN7EQ43-F1
#
_entry.id   AF-A0AAN7EQ43-F1
#
_cell.length_a   1.000
_cell.length_b   1.000
_cell.length_c   1.000
_cell.angle_alpha   90.00
_cell.angle_beta   90.00
_cell.angle_gamma   90.00
#
_symmetry.space_group_name_H-M   'P 1'
#
loop_
_entity.id
_entity.type
_entity.pdbx_description
1 polymer ?
#
loop_
_entity_poly.entity_id
_entity_poly.type
_entity_poly.pdbx_seq_one_letter_code
_entity_poly.pdbx_strand_id
1 'polypeptide(L)'
;MASTSASRSSGGVSGRIRTAASTLYSDNQSLIAEIRKALNMMKEVAIDLERDNQSQMVKEIENAAVELSGKYEQSTHFSSAINSVVDGYQLGPELTNFKKLFDDEIVKLKANSSSVPENHPIIRQFREAIWNVHHAGQPMPGEEQEDIVMTTTQSNLLNVTCPLSGKPVTELAEPVRSVECKHVYEKKVVMVYIRSNARQCPVAGCPKILWADKIVCDPLLLIEIDEMRAMSKQSAPTSEIEDCTALDEEEDD
;
A
#
# COMPACT_ATOMS: atom_id res chain seq x y z
N MET A 1 -30.85 40.84 33.77
CA MET A 1 -31.19 40.42 32.40
C MET A 1 -29.97 39.75 31.79
N ALA A 2 -29.92 38.42 31.82
CA ALA A 2 -28.85 37.64 31.24
C ALA A 2 -29.16 37.44 29.75
N SER A 3 -28.31 37.99 28.88
CA SER A 3 -28.32 37.64 27.46
C SER A 3 -27.26 36.57 27.22
N THR A 4 -27.76 35.34 27.17
CA THR A 4 -27.04 34.12 26.87
C THR A 4 -26.36 34.18 25.51
N SER A 5 -25.06 33.90 25.51
CA SER A 5 -24.22 33.54 24.38
C SER A 5 -24.82 32.39 23.57
N ALA A 6 -25.31 32.69 22.36
CA ALA A 6 -25.68 31.66 21.39
C ALA A 6 -24.42 31.21 20.63
N SER A 7 -23.76 30.18 21.14
CA SER A 7 -22.81 29.37 20.36
C SER A 7 -23.56 28.68 19.22
N ARG A 8 -23.53 29.27 18.01
CA ARG A 8 -24.20 28.73 16.83
C ARG A 8 -23.20 28.06 15.87
N SER A 9 -23.29 26.73 15.88
CA SER A 9 -23.02 25.76 14.82
C SER A 9 -21.62 25.64 14.22
N SER A 10 -20.98 24.52 14.56
CA SER A 10 -19.94 23.83 13.78
C SER A 10 -20.41 23.34 12.39
N GLY A 11 -21.39 24.02 11.77
CA GLY A 11 -22.12 23.60 10.55
C GLY A 11 -22.10 24.64 9.43
N GLY A 12 -21.04 25.44 9.32
CA GLY A 12 -20.88 26.44 8.26
C GLY A 12 -20.48 25.85 6.90
N VAL A 13 -20.35 26.72 5.89
CA VAL A 13 -19.91 26.38 4.51
C VAL A 13 -18.62 25.55 4.49
N SER A 14 -17.67 25.86 5.38
CA SER A 14 -16.43 25.08 5.55
C SER A 14 -16.67 23.61 5.94
N GLY A 15 -17.68 23.34 6.78
CA GLY A 15 -18.08 21.98 7.13
C GLY A 15 -18.63 21.21 5.93
N ARG A 16 -19.45 21.86 5.08
CA ARG A 16 -19.99 21.25 3.86
C ARG A 16 -18.91 20.92 2.84
N ILE A 17 -17.92 21.81 2.68
CA ILE A 17 -16.76 21.58 1.80
C ILE A 17 -15.95 20.38 2.31
N ARG A 18 -15.68 20.31 3.62
CA ARG A 18 -14.98 19.18 4.22
C ARG A 18 -15.72 17.87 4.00
N THR A 19 -17.04 17.84 4.20
CA THR A 19 -17.85 16.64 3.94
C THR A 19 -17.78 16.21 2.48
N ALA A 20 -17.96 17.14 1.52
CA ALA A 20 -17.87 16.82 0.10
C ALA A 20 -16.49 16.28 -0.30
N ALA A 21 -15.43 16.88 0.25
CA ALA A 21 -14.07 16.39 0.03
C ALA A 21 -13.83 15.00 0.64
N SER A 22 -14.34 14.73 1.84
CA SER A 22 -14.25 13.40 2.44
C SER A 22 -14.96 12.34 1.60
N THR A 23 -16.11 12.66 1.00
CA THR A 23 -16.81 11.76 0.07
C THR A 23 -15.96 11.51 -1.19
N LEU A 24 -15.50 12.58 -1.86
CA LEU A 24 -14.66 12.45 -3.06
C LEU A 24 -13.36 11.67 -2.80
N TYR A 25 -12.74 11.92 -1.64
CA TYR A 25 -11.56 11.19 -1.20
C TYR A 25 -11.86 9.70 -1.04
N SER A 26 -12.95 9.36 -0.34
CA SER A 26 -13.38 7.97 -0.13
C SER A 26 -13.69 7.24 -1.44
N ASP A 27 -14.39 7.90 -2.36
CA ASP A 27 -14.73 7.34 -3.66
C ASP A 27 -13.47 7.07 -4.48
N ASN A 28 -12.53 8.01 -4.47
CA ASN A 28 -11.25 7.86 -5.17
C ASN A 28 -10.37 6.77 -4.54
N GLN A 29 -10.35 6.63 -3.22
CA GLN A 29 -9.67 5.52 -2.55
C GLN A 29 -10.25 4.17 -2.93
N SER A 30 -11.57 4.10 -3.11
CA SER A 30 -12.25 2.89 -3.59
C SER A 30 -11.84 2.56 -5.03
N LEU A 31 -11.77 3.56 -5.90
CA LEU A 31 -11.29 3.39 -7.28
C LEU A 31 -9.83 2.91 -7.33
N ILE A 32 -8.94 3.52 -6.53
CA ILE A 32 -7.53 3.12 -6.42
C ILE A 32 -7.40 1.64 -6.00
N ALA A 33 -8.25 1.20 -5.06
CA ALA A 33 -8.29 -0.20 -4.63
C ALA A 33 -8.75 -1.15 -5.77
N GLU A 34 -9.79 -0.79 -6.52
CA GLU A 34 -10.24 -1.57 -7.67
C GLU A 34 -9.19 -1.63 -8.79
N ILE A 35 -8.49 -0.53 -9.06
CA ILE A 35 -7.37 -0.50 -10.01
C ILE A 35 -6.27 -1.49 -9.58
N ARG A 36 -5.92 -1.51 -8.29
CA ARG A 36 -4.90 -2.44 -7.77
C ARG A 36 -5.34 -3.90 -7.88
N LYS A 37 -6.60 -4.21 -7.62
CA LYS A 37 -7.16 -5.55 -7.85
C LYS A 37 -7.08 -5.95 -9.33
N ALA A 38 -7.41 -5.04 -10.23
CA ALA A 38 -7.33 -5.28 -11.67
C ALA A 38 -5.89 -5.54 -12.14
N LEU A 39 -4.91 -4.79 -11.62
CA LEU A 39 -3.47 -5.03 -11.88
C LEU A 39 -3.04 -6.43 -11.40
N ASN A 40 -3.49 -6.84 -10.21
CA ASN A 40 -3.22 -8.20 -9.71
C ASN A 40 -3.87 -9.28 -10.57
N MET A 41 -5.13 -9.09 -10.99
CA MET A 41 -5.79 -10.03 -11.89
C MET A 41 -5.07 -10.15 -13.24
N MET A 42 -4.67 -9.01 -13.83
CA MET A 42 -3.89 -9.01 -15.08
C MET A 42 -2.57 -9.76 -14.92
N LYS A 43 -1.90 -9.63 -13.77
CA LYS A 43 -0.67 -10.37 -13.47
C LYS A 43 -0.90 -11.88 -13.45
N GLU A 44 -1.91 -12.35 -12.73
CA GLU A 44 -2.23 -13.79 -12.68
C GLU A 44 -2.60 -14.34 -14.06
N VAL A 45 -3.39 -13.60 -14.84
CA VAL A 45 -3.72 -14.00 -16.22
C VAL A 45 -2.47 -14.03 -17.11
N ALA A 46 -1.57 -13.05 -16.99
CA ALA A 46 -0.34 -13.03 -17.76
C ALA A 46 0.59 -14.21 -17.42
N ILE A 47 0.64 -14.62 -16.15
CA ILE A 47 1.36 -15.83 -15.71
C ILE A 47 0.80 -17.08 -16.40
N ASP A 48 -0.53 -17.23 -16.43
CA ASP A 48 -1.16 -18.39 -17.07
C ASP A 48 -0.95 -18.38 -18.60
N LEU A 49 -1.04 -17.22 -19.25
CA LEU A 49 -0.72 -17.08 -20.68
C LEU A 49 0.74 -17.40 -21.00
N GLU A 50 1.67 -17.03 -20.11
CA GLU A 50 3.09 -17.33 -20.27
C GLU A 50 3.36 -18.84 -20.14
N ARG A 51 2.64 -19.55 -19.25
CA ARG A 51 2.68 -21.03 -19.16
C ARG A 51 2.19 -21.68 -20.45
N ASP A 52 1.17 -21.08 -21.08
CA ASP A 52 0.62 -21.54 -22.35
C ASP A 52 1.43 -21.06 -23.58
N ASN A 53 2.58 -20.39 -23.38
CA ASN A 53 3.45 -19.85 -24.41
C ASN A 53 2.76 -18.84 -25.36
N GLN A 54 1.76 -18.11 -24.86
CA GLN A 54 1.01 -17.11 -25.62
C GLN A 54 1.64 -15.72 -25.54
N SER A 55 2.91 -15.60 -25.94
CA SER A 55 3.74 -14.39 -25.73
C SER A 55 3.14 -13.10 -26.31
N GLN A 56 2.38 -13.18 -27.41
CA GLN A 56 1.69 -12.01 -27.97
C GLN A 56 0.62 -11.47 -27.02
N MET A 57 -0.17 -12.35 -26.41
CA MET A 57 -1.21 -11.95 -25.44
C MET A 57 -0.59 -11.46 -24.14
N VAL A 58 0.50 -12.08 -23.69
CA VAL A 58 1.28 -11.61 -22.52
C VAL A 58 1.71 -10.16 -22.71
N LYS A 59 2.25 -9.82 -23.90
CA LYS A 59 2.66 -8.45 -24.24
C LYS A 59 1.49 -7.47 -24.28
N GLU A 60 0.32 -7.90 -24.74
CA GLU A 60 -0.89 -7.07 -24.74
C GLU A 60 -1.36 -6.76 -23.31
N ILE A 61 -1.35 -7.75 -22.42
CA ILE A 61 -1.68 -7.54 -21.01
C ILE A 61 -0.62 -6.65 -20.33
N GLU A 62 0.66 -6.83 -20.63
CA GLU A 62 1.72 -5.98 -20.07
C GLU A 62 1.51 -4.52 -20.45
N ASN A 63 1.24 -4.22 -21.73
CA ASN A 63 0.95 -2.85 -22.18
C ASN A 63 -0.27 -2.27 -21.47
N ALA A 64 -1.33 -3.05 -21.31
CA ALA A 64 -2.53 -2.63 -20.58
C ALA A 64 -2.25 -2.39 -19.09
N ALA A 65 -1.40 -3.22 -18.47
CA ALA A 65 -0.98 -3.05 -17.08
C ALA A 65 -0.15 -1.76 -16.90
N VAL A 66 0.77 -1.45 -17.81
CA VAL A 66 1.54 -0.20 -17.81
C VAL A 66 0.61 1.02 -17.93
N GLU A 67 -0.35 0.99 -18.85
CA GLU A 67 -1.34 2.08 -18.98
C GLU A 67 -2.15 2.25 -17.69
N LEU A 68 -2.67 1.14 -17.14
CA LEU A 68 -3.47 1.17 -15.92
C LEU A 68 -2.66 1.64 -14.70
N SER A 69 -1.38 1.28 -14.60
CA SER A 69 -0.47 1.79 -13.57
C SER A 69 -0.26 3.31 -13.69
N GLY A 70 -0.16 3.84 -14.92
CA GLY A 70 -0.12 5.29 -15.13
C GLY A 70 -1.41 5.99 -14.66
N LYS A 71 -2.58 5.35 -14.83
CA LYS A 71 -3.87 5.87 -14.31
C LYS A 71 -3.99 5.73 -12.80
N TYR A 72 -3.40 4.68 -12.22
CA TYR A 72 -3.29 4.50 -10.78
C TYR A 72 -2.54 5.67 -10.13
N GLU A 73 -1.35 6.01 -10.62
CA GLU A 73 -0.56 7.15 -10.12
C GLU A 73 -1.32 8.49 -10.25
N GLN A 74 -2.02 8.70 -11.37
CA GLN A 74 -2.84 9.91 -11.54
C GLN A 74 -3.95 9.99 -10.49
N SER A 75 -4.57 8.84 -10.16
CA SER A 75 -5.64 8.77 -9.16
C SER A 75 -5.11 9.00 -7.74
N THR A 76 -3.92 8.49 -7.40
CA THR A 76 -3.29 8.75 -6.09
C THR A 76 -2.89 10.22 -5.93
N HIS A 77 -2.38 10.86 -6.99
CA HIS A 77 -2.11 12.30 -7.02
C HIS A 77 -3.38 13.12 -6.84
N PHE A 78 -4.47 12.74 -7.51
CA PHE A 78 -5.76 13.40 -7.34
C PHE A 78 -6.25 13.30 -5.89
N SER A 79 -6.10 12.13 -5.26
CA SER A 79 -6.45 11.95 -3.84
C SER A 79 -5.65 12.85 -2.91
N SER A 80 -4.35 13.01 -3.20
CA SER A 80 -3.44 13.86 -2.43
C SER A 80 -3.77 15.34 -2.61
N ALA A 81 -4.12 15.74 -3.83
CA ALA A 81 -4.56 17.10 -4.14
C ALA A 81 -5.86 17.45 -3.39
N ILE A 82 -6.83 16.53 -3.29
CA ILE A 82 -8.06 16.75 -2.51
C ILE A 82 -7.74 17.10 -1.06
N ASN A 83 -6.90 16.31 -0.39
CA ASN A 83 -6.54 16.57 0.99
C ASN A 83 -5.76 17.87 1.16
N SER A 84 -4.77 18.12 0.28
CA SER A 84 -3.95 19.33 0.32
C SER A 84 -4.80 20.61 0.18
N VAL A 85 -5.72 20.64 -0.80
CA VAL A 85 -6.62 21.77 -1.03
C VAL A 85 -7.54 21.99 0.17
N VAL A 86 -8.05 20.93 0.78
CA VAL A 86 -9.01 21.02 1.90
C VAL A 86 -8.34 21.42 3.21
N ASP A 87 -7.15 20.88 3.48
CA ASP A 87 -6.38 21.21 4.68
C ASP A 87 -5.84 22.65 4.62
N GLY A 88 -5.49 23.12 3.43
CA GLY A 88 -5.05 24.50 3.19
C GLY A 88 -6.18 25.52 3.05
N TYR A 89 -7.44 25.09 2.91
CA TYR A 89 -8.54 26.00 2.62
C TYR A 89 -8.93 26.86 3.82
N GLN A 90 -8.90 28.19 3.63
CA GLN A 90 -9.45 29.18 4.55
C GLN A 90 -10.53 29.99 3.86
N LEU A 91 -11.62 30.29 4.57
CA LEU A 91 -12.70 31.14 4.08
C LEU A 91 -12.19 32.57 3.89
N GLY A 92 -11.99 32.97 2.64
CA GLY A 92 -11.67 34.36 2.27
C GLY A 92 -12.93 35.20 2.01
N PRO A 93 -12.76 36.53 1.86
CA PRO A 93 -13.86 37.44 1.49
C PRO A 93 -14.32 37.28 0.02
N GLU A 94 -13.51 36.65 -0.82
CA GLU A 94 -13.80 36.42 -2.24
C GLU A 94 -14.20 34.96 -2.55
N LEU A 95 -14.92 34.78 -3.66
CA LEU A 95 -15.29 33.47 -4.19
C LEU A 95 -14.03 32.67 -4.59
N THR A 96 -13.88 31.49 -3.99
CA THR A 96 -12.75 30.61 -4.27
C THR A 96 -12.96 29.85 -5.58
N ASN A 97 -11.97 29.92 -6.47
CA ASN A 97 -11.94 29.08 -7.67
C ASN A 97 -11.26 27.74 -7.36
N PHE A 98 -12.06 26.77 -6.87
CA PHE A 98 -11.55 25.44 -6.52
C PHE A 98 -10.90 24.71 -7.70
N LYS A 99 -11.43 24.88 -8.93
CA LYS A 99 -10.85 24.25 -10.12
C LYS A 99 -9.38 24.66 -10.30
N LYS A 100 -9.09 25.96 -10.19
CA LYS A 100 -7.72 26.47 -10.30
C LYS A 100 -6.81 25.92 -9.19
N LEU A 101 -7.29 25.89 -7.95
CA LEU A 101 -6.51 25.33 -6.82
C LEU A 101 -6.15 23.85 -7.04
N PHE A 102 -7.11 23.06 -7.54
CA PHE A 102 -6.88 21.67 -7.89
C PHE A 102 -5.89 21.52 -9.04
N ASP A 103 -6.05 22.30 -10.11
CA ASP A 103 -5.17 22.27 -11.27
C ASP A 103 -3.72 22.64 -10.87
N ASP A 104 -3.56 23.69 -10.06
CA ASP A 104 -2.25 24.16 -9.55
C ASP A 104 -1.58 23.09 -8.67
N GLU A 105 -2.33 22.43 -7.77
CA GLU A 105 -1.78 21.37 -6.92
C GLU A 105 -1.44 20.10 -7.72
N ILE A 106 -2.23 19.75 -8.74
CA ILE A 106 -1.92 18.65 -9.66
C ILE A 106 -0.64 18.93 -10.45
N VAL A 107 -0.45 20.16 -10.95
CA VAL A 107 0.78 20.54 -11.66
C VAL A 107 1.99 20.40 -10.75
N LYS A 108 1.88 20.86 -9.49
CA LYS A 108 2.93 20.71 -8.47
C LYS A 108 3.25 19.23 -8.18
N LEU A 109 2.24 18.38 -8.03
CA LEU A 109 2.44 16.95 -7.80
C LEU A 109 3.10 16.26 -9.00
N LYS A 110 2.68 16.60 -10.22
CA LYS A 110 3.30 16.08 -11.46
C LYS A 110 4.76 16.51 -11.61
N ALA A 111 5.10 17.76 -11.27
CA ALA A 111 6.48 18.24 -11.32
C ALA A 111 7.41 17.47 -10.38
N ASN A 112 6.88 16.93 -9.28
CA ASN A 112 7.62 16.10 -8.32
C ASN A 112 7.65 14.61 -8.72
N SER A 113 6.87 14.20 -9.72
CA SER A 113 6.72 12.82 -10.15
C SER A 113 7.58 12.57 -11.39
N SER A 114 8.86 12.28 -11.17
CA SER A 114 9.81 11.99 -12.26
C SER A 114 9.83 10.49 -12.66
N SER A 115 8.85 9.69 -12.24
CA SER A 115 8.84 8.26 -12.53
C SER A 115 8.45 7.98 -13.97
N VAL A 116 9.30 7.26 -14.68
CA VAL A 116 8.92 6.57 -15.92
C VAL A 116 7.92 5.47 -15.52
N PRO A 117 6.73 5.37 -16.15
CA PRO A 117 5.72 4.37 -15.78
C PRO A 117 6.23 2.93 -15.77
N GLU A 118 7.24 2.63 -16.61
CA GLU A 118 7.89 1.32 -16.73
C GLU A 118 8.73 0.94 -15.51
N ASN A 119 9.19 1.91 -14.72
CA ASN A 119 10.00 1.70 -13.53
C ASN A 119 9.15 1.67 -12.25
N HIS A 120 7.82 1.70 -12.39
CA HIS A 120 6.94 1.64 -11.25
C HIS A 120 7.05 0.27 -10.56
N PRO A 121 7.16 0.19 -9.21
CA PRO A 121 7.37 -1.08 -8.50
C PRO A 121 6.33 -2.15 -8.81
N ILE A 122 5.07 -1.75 -9.08
CA ILE A 122 4.00 -2.70 -9.46
C ILE A 122 4.27 -3.34 -10.83
N ILE A 123 4.79 -2.58 -11.80
CA ILE A 123 5.11 -3.10 -13.14
C ILE A 123 6.36 -3.98 -13.10
N ARG A 124 7.35 -3.61 -12.27
CA ARG A 124 8.50 -4.47 -12.02
C ARG A 124 8.07 -5.84 -11.45
N GLN A 125 7.27 -5.84 -10.39
CA GLN A 125 6.73 -7.09 -9.81
C GLN A 125 5.90 -7.89 -10.81
N PHE A 126 5.15 -7.20 -11.67
CA PHE A 126 4.39 -7.83 -12.75
C PHE A 126 5.30 -8.58 -13.73
N ARG A 127 6.36 -7.91 -14.21
CA ARG A 127 7.36 -8.52 -15.11
C ARG A 127 8.09 -9.67 -14.43
N GLU A 128 8.52 -9.49 -13.18
CA GLU A 128 9.25 -10.50 -12.40
C GLU A 128 8.42 -11.78 -12.26
N ALA A 129 7.13 -11.65 -11.97
CA ALA A 129 6.24 -12.80 -11.85
C ALA A 129 6.11 -13.60 -13.16
N ILE A 130 6.06 -12.92 -14.31
CA ILE A 130 6.02 -13.55 -15.63
C ILE A 130 7.37 -14.23 -15.94
N TRP A 131 8.48 -13.53 -15.71
CA TRP A 131 9.83 -14.07 -15.91
C TRP A 131 10.06 -15.37 -15.13
N ASN A 132 9.63 -15.40 -13.87
CA ASN A 132 9.77 -16.54 -12.97
C ASN A 132 9.04 -17.80 -13.43
N VAL A 133 8.11 -17.72 -14.40
CA VAL A 133 7.40 -18.89 -14.94
C VAL A 133 8.38 -19.89 -15.56
N HIS A 134 9.37 -19.40 -16.31
CA HIS A 134 10.36 -20.23 -17.00
C HIS A 134 11.78 -20.09 -16.44
N HIS A 135 12.01 -19.11 -15.58
CA HIS A 135 13.34 -18.74 -15.08
C HIS A 135 13.39 -18.64 -13.55
N ALA A 136 12.61 -19.48 -12.86
CA ALA A 136 12.56 -19.49 -11.39
C ALA A 136 13.97 -19.53 -10.77
N GLY A 137 14.25 -18.58 -9.86
CA GLY A 137 15.54 -18.46 -9.19
C GLY A 137 16.63 -17.74 -10.00
N GLN A 138 16.35 -17.30 -11.22
CA GLN A 138 17.24 -16.47 -12.03
C GLN A 138 16.79 -15.00 -11.98
N PRO A 139 17.72 -14.04 -11.79
CA PRO A 139 17.39 -12.62 -11.86
C PRO A 139 16.94 -12.24 -13.27
N MET A 140 16.03 -11.27 -13.37
CA MET A 140 15.57 -10.77 -14.66
C MET A 140 16.70 -9.98 -15.38
N PRO A 141 16.95 -10.24 -16.68
CA PRO A 141 17.98 -9.50 -17.43
C PRO A 141 17.65 -8.01 -17.54
N GLY A 142 18.66 -7.15 -17.33
CA GLY A 142 18.52 -5.69 -17.48
C GLY A 142 18.31 -4.92 -16.18
N GLU A 143 18.24 -5.59 -15.02
CA GLU A 143 18.13 -4.96 -13.69
C GLU A 143 19.48 -4.84 -12.95
N GLU A 144 20.60 -5.22 -13.57
CA GLU A 144 21.93 -5.37 -12.94
C GLU A 144 22.64 -4.05 -12.54
N GLN A 145 21.98 -2.89 -12.63
CA GLN A 145 22.58 -1.58 -12.28
C GLN A 145 21.81 -0.78 -11.22
N GLU A 146 20.74 -1.33 -10.66
CA GLU A 146 20.19 -0.78 -9.42
C GLU A 146 20.75 -1.65 -8.29
N ASP A 147 21.53 -1.01 -7.41
CA ASP A 147 22.22 -1.63 -6.27
C ASP A 147 21.49 -2.84 -5.70
N ILE A 148 22.27 -3.82 -5.22
CA ILE A 148 21.81 -4.91 -4.36
C ILE A 148 21.14 -4.30 -3.12
N VAL A 149 19.90 -3.86 -3.27
CA VAL A 149 18.98 -3.67 -2.18
C VAL A 149 18.47 -5.08 -1.96
N MET A 150 19.06 -5.74 -0.96
CA MET A 150 18.44 -6.86 -0.28
C MET A 150 17.11 -6.41 0.34
N THR A 151 16.14 -6.02 -0.47
CA THR A 151 14.75 -5.91 -0.07
C THR A 151 14.09 -7.21 -0.47
N THR A 152 14.26 -8.20 0.40
CA THR A 152 13.32 -9.31 0.60
C THR A 152 11.91 -8.83 0.97
N THR A 153 11.56 -7.58 0.65
CA THR A 153 10.33 -6.89 1.01
C THR A 153 9.53 -6.66 -0.26
N GLN A 154 9.14 -7.77 -0.91
CA GLN A 154 8.15 -7.74 -2.00
C GLN A 154 6.76 -7.28 -1.50
N SER A 155 6.59 -7.07 -0.18
CA SER A 155 5.37 -6.55 0.43
C SER A 155 5.49 -5.07 0.80
N ASN A 156 4.46 -4.26 0.47
CA ASN A 156 4.32 -2.88 0.95
C ASN A 156 4.01 -2.77 2.47
N LEU A 157 3.91 -3.91 3.16
CA LEU A 157 3.66 -4.00 4.59
C LEU A 157 4.95 -3.77 5.38
N LEU A 158 4.94 -2.85 6.35
CA LEU A 158 6.11 -2.53 7.17
C LEU A 158 6.41 -3.56 8.28
N ASN A 159 5.50 -4.49 8.51
CA ASN A 159 5.66 -5.54 9.51
C ASN A 159 4.97 -6.82 9.05
N VAL A 160 5.61 -7.96 9.32
CA VAL A 160 5.11 -9.31 8.98
C VAL A 160 4.25 -9.92 10.09
N THR A 161 4.45 -9.48 11.34
CA THR A 161 3.67 -9.88 12.51
C THR A 161 3.10 -8.67 13.21
N CYS A 162 1.93 -8.82 13.83
CA CYS A 162 1.37 -7.78 14.68
C CYS A 162 2.23 -7.65 15.94
N PRO A 163 2.79 -6.46 16.23
CA PRO A 163 3.71 -6.27 17.36
C PRO A 163 3.04 -6.39 18.74
N LEU A 164 1.71 -6.44 18.80
CA LEU A 164 0.97 -6.58 20.05
C LEU A 164 0.44 -8.00 20.28
N SER A 165 -0.04 -8.68 19.22
CA SER A 165 -0.60 -10.03 19.33
C SER A 165 0.39 -11.14 18.97
N GLY A 166 1.50 -10.81 18.33
CA GLY A 166 2.47 -11.76 17.78
C GLY A 166 1.98 -12.52 16.54
N LYS A 167 0.71 -12.39 16.16
CA LYS A 167 0.13 -13.11 15.02
C LYS A 167 0.72 -12.61 13.70
N PRO A 168 0.92 -13.48 12.70
CA PRO A 168 1.23 -13.05 11.33
C PRO A 168 0.17 -12.08 10.81
N VAL A 169 0.59 -11.06 10.07
CA VAL A 169 -0.31 -10.07 9.48
C VAL A 169 -1.28 -10.74 8.48
N THR A 170 -0.84 -11.79 7.81
CA THR A 170 -1.67 -12.66 6.95
C THR A 170 -2.79 -13.39 7.70
N GLU A 171 -2.74 -13.51 9.02
CA GLU A 171 -3.69 -14.29 9.84
C GLU A 171 -4.55 -13.41 10.77
N LEU A 172 -4.45 -12.09 10.63
CA LEU A 172 -5.27 -11.16 11.42
C LEU A 172 -6.73 -11.23 11.01
N ALA A 173 -7.62 -11.22 12.00
CA ALA A 173 -9.06 -11.27 11.75
C ALA A 173 -9.60 -9.90 11.32
N GLU A 174 -9.19 -8.84 12.03
CA GLU A 174 -9.49 -7.45 11.69
C GLU A 174 -8.18 -6.65 11.61
N PRO A 175 -7.44 -6.73 10.48
CA PRO A 175 -6.21 -5.96 10.30
C PRO A 175 -6.52 -4.47 10.22
N VAL A 176 -5.75 -3.67 10.95
CA VAL A 176 -5.82 -2.21 10.91
C VAL A 176 -4.43 -1.62 10.86
N ARG A 177 -4.29 -0.46 10.24
CA ARG A 177 -3.03 0.24 10.05
C ARG A 177 -3.07 1.62 10.72
N SER A 178 -1.95 2.01 11.31
CA SER A 178 -1.78 3.40 11.76
C SER A 178 -1.51 4.33 10.58
N VAL A 179 -2.27 5.41 10.46
CA VAL A 179 -2.05 6.45 9.44
C VAL A 179 -0.69 7.13 9.63
N GLU A 180 -0.18 7.23 10.86
CA GLU A 180 1.05 7.95 11.18
C GLU A 180 2.34 7.16 10.92
N CYS A 181 2.31 5.84 11.16
CA CYS A 181 3.49 4.98 11.06
C CYS A 181 3.35 3.79 10.11
N LYS A 182 2.17 3.59 9.51
CA LYS A 182 1.84 2.49 8.58
C LYS A 182 2.01 1.05 9.10
N HIS A 183 2.38 0.86 10.37
CA HIS A 183 2.38 -0.47 11.00
C HIS A 183 0.96 -1.05 11.13
N VAL A 184 0.86 -2.36 10.98
CA VAL A 184 -0.37 -3.14 10.97
C VAL A 184 -0.58 -3.88 12.30
N TYR A 185 -1.81 -3.87 12.79
CA TYR A 185 -2.21 -4.42 14.08
C TYR A 185 -3.52 -5.21 13.99
N GLU A 186 -3.74 -6.08 14.97
CA GLU A 186 -5.06 -6.64 15.26
C GLU A 186 -5.93 -5.58 15.96
N LYS A 187 -7.08 -5.25 15.37
CA LYS A 187 -7.94 -4.14 15.83
C LYS A 187 -8.34 -4.23 17.29
N LYS A 188 -8.77 -5.40 17.75
CA LYS A 188 -9.20 -5.58 19.15
C LYS A 188 -8.06 -5.34 20.13
N VAL A 189 -6.86 -5.78 19.78
CA VAL A 189 -5.68 -5.71 20.65
C VAL A 189 -5.13 -4.28 20.72
N VAL A 190 -4.98 -3.61 19.57
CA VAL A 190 -4.48 -2.23 19.54
C VAL A 190 -5.44 -1.26 20.23
N MET A 191 -6.75 -1.49 20.13
CA MET A 191 -7.73 -0.65 20.82
C MET A 191 -7.68 -0.80 22.35
N VAL A 192 -7.34 -1.98 22.87
CA VAL A 192 -7.10 -2.17 24.31
C VAL A 192 -5.79 -1.50 24.72
N TYR A 193 -4.74 -1.67 23.92
CA TYR A 193 -3.43 -1.08 24.15
C TYR A 193 -3.50 0.46 24.28
N ILE A 194 -4.17 1.13 23.33
CA ILE A 194 -4.36 2.60 23.36
C ILE A 194 -5.11 3.06 24.62
N ARG A 195 -6.08 2.27 25.10
CA ARG A 195 -6.85 2.59 26.32
C ARG A 195 -6.02 2.43 27.60
N SER A 196 -5.03 1.54 27.62
CA SER A 196 -4.16 1.26 28.77
C SER A 196 -3.04 2.29 29.02
N ASN A 197 -3.15 3.51 28.47
CA ASN A 197 -2.16 4.59 28.54
C ASN A 197 -0.80 4.34 27.84
N ALA A 198 -0.56 3.15 27.30
CA ALA A 198 0.53 2.89 26.38
C ALA A 198 0.12 3.36 24.98
N ARG A 199 0.53 4.58 24.61
CA ARG A 199 0.18 5.17 23.31
C ARG A 199 1.32 5.15 22.30
N GLN A 200 2.52 4.72 22.66
CA GLN A 200 3.63 4.67 21.71
C GLN A 200 3.48 3.46 20.78
N CYS A 201 3.94 3.60 19.54
CA CYS A 201 4.04 2.47 18.64
C CYS A 201 4.94 1.39 19.28
N PRO A 202 4.48 0.13 19.41
CA PRO A 202 5.25 -0.96 20.02
C PRO A 202 6.37 -1.49 19.12
N VAL A 203 6.46 -1.04 17.86
CA VAL A 203 7.56 -1.40 16.95
C VAL A 203 8.83 -0.67 17.40
N ALA A 204 9.90 -1.44 17.60
CA ALA A 204 11.19 -0.91 18.03
C ALA A 204 11.67 0.23 17.10
N GLY A 205 12.07 1.35 17.70
CA GLY A 205 12.57 2.51 16.95
C GLY A 205 11.49 3.41 16.33
N CYS A 206 10.20 3.09 16.46
CA CYS A 206 9.13 3.96 15.97
C CYS A 206 8.72 4.99 17.04
N PRO A 207 8.92 6.31 16.82
CA PRO A 207 8.60 7.33 17.82
C PRO A 207 7.13 7.77 17.82
N LYS A 208 6.30 7.19 16.95
CA LYS A 208 4.93 7.66 16.69
C LYS A 208 3.96 7.24 17.80
N ILE A 209 2.95 8.08 18.01
CA ILE A 209 1.90 7.86 19.01
C ILE A 209 0.66 7.34 18.28
N LEU A 210 0.08 6.26 18.79
CA LEU A 210 -1.12 5.66 18.29
C LEU A 210 -2.34 6.37 18.87
N TRP A 211 -3.19 6.85 17.97
CA TRP A 211 -4.46 7.48 18.28
C TRP A 211 -5.60 6.64 17.71
N ALA A 212 -6.66 6.43 18.49
CA ALA A 212 -7.76 5.54 18.09
C ALA A 212 -8.46 5.96 16.78
N ASP A 213 -8.53 7.26 16.51
CA ASP A 213 -9.06 7.85 15.27
C ASP A 213 -8.10 7.73 14.08
N LYS A 214 -6.82 7.42 14.33
CA LYS A 214 -5.76 7.23 13.32
C LYS A 214 -5.42 5.76 13.09
N ILE A 215 -6.17 4.83 13.67
CA ILE A 215 -6.10 3.40 13.38
C ILE A 215 -7.25 3.05 12.45
N VAL A 216 -6.93 2.73 11.20
CA VAL A 216 -7.93 2.52 10.13
C VAL A 216 -7.62 1.25 9.35
N CYS A 217 -8.66 0.59 8.84
CA CYS A 217 -8.49 -0.41 7.78
C CYS A 217 -8.71 0.32 6.45
N ASP A 218 -7.64 0.80 5.83
CA ASP A 218 -7.74 1.40 4.50
C ASP A 218 -7.98 0.31 3.43
N PRO A 219 -8.60 0.65 2.29
CA PRO A 219 -8.91 -0.33 1.24
C PRO A 219 -7.68 -1.06 0.66
N LEU A 220 -6.49 -0.45 0.70
CA LEU A 220 -5.26 -1.04 0.15
C LEU A 220 -4.65 -2.07 1.10
N LEU A 221 -4.81 -1.90 2.41
CA LEU A 221 -4.28 -2.82 3.41
C LEU A 221 -4.69 -4.28 3.15
N LEU A 222 -5.97 -4.52 2.84
CA LEU A 222 -6.45 -5.88 2.58
C LEU A 222 -5.85 -6.47 1.31
N ILE A 223 -5.70 -5.64 0.27
CA ILE A 223 -5.09 -6.05 -1.00
C ILE A 223 -3.61 -6.41 -0.77
N GLU A 224 -2.88 -5.61 -0.01
CA GLU A 224 -1.47 -5.87 0.34
C GLU A 224 -1.29 -7.14 1.18
N ILE A 225 -2.24 -7.43 2.07
CA ILE A 225 -2.26 -8.68 2.84
C ILE A 225 -2.51 -9.87 1.92
N ASP A 226 -3.45 -9.76 0.99
CA ASP A 226 -3.74 -10.83 0.03
C ASP A 226 -2.59 -11.07 -0.94
N GLU A 227 -1.91 -10.02 -1.38
CA GLU A 227 -0.66 -10.10 -2.15
C GLU A 227 0.41 -10.86 -1.36
N MET A 228 0.63 -10.52 -0.08
CA MET A 228 1.58 -11.24 0.78
C MET A 228 1.21 -12.71 0.94
N ARG A 229 -0.08 -13.04 1.10
CA ARG A 229 -0.56 -14.43 1.16
C ARG A 229 -0.29 -15.20 -0.13
N ALA A 230 -0.46 -14.57 -1.29
CA ALA A 230 -0.19 -15.18 -2.58
C ALA A 230 1.29 -15.49 -2.78
N MET A 231 2.17 -14.55 -2.40
CA MET A 231 3.63 -14.73 -2.48
C MET A 231 4.14 -15.83 -1.56
N SER A 232 3.62 -15.95 -0.32
CA SER A 232 3.99 -17.03 0.60
C SER A 232 3.64 -18.42 0.05
N LYS A 233 2.62 -18.53 -0.81
CA LYS A 233 2.29 -19.80 -1.48
C LYS A 233 3.25 -20.13 -2.63
N GLN A 234 3.76 -19.11 -3.33
CA GLN A 234 4.68 -19.25 -4.45
C GLN A 234 6.12 -19.53 -4.00
N SER A 235 6.52 -19.00 -2.83
CA SER A 235 7.85 -19.13 -2.22
C SER A 235 8.01 -20.35 -1.31
N ALA A 236 7.12 -21.33 -1.39
CA ALA A 236 7.27 -22.61 -0.70
C ALA A 236 7.84 -23.69 -1.66
N PRO A 237 9.13 -23.65 -2.04
CA PRO A 237 9.81 -24.88 -2.43
C PRO A 237 10.10 -25.69 -1.16
N THR A 238 9.91 -27.00 -1.26
CA THR A 238 10.32 -28.05 -0.31
C THR A 238 11.59 -27.69 0.49
N SER A 239 11.43 -27.15 1.69
CA SER A 239 12.51 -26.98 2.67
C SER A 239 12.58 -28.22 3.57
N GLU A 240 12.85 -29.37 2.97
CA GLU A 240 13.59 -30.42 3.68
C GLU A 240 15.07 -30.08 3.47
N ILE A 241 15.57 -29.12 4.25
CA ILE A 241 17.02 -28.98 4.41
C ILE A 241 17.42 -30.15 5.30
N GLU A 242 17.81 -31.25 4.66
CA GLU A 242 18.38 -32.41 5.35
C GLU A 242 19.71 -31.99 5.98
N ASP A 243 19.78 -32.09 7.30
CA ASP A 243 20.98 -31.83 8.09
C ASP A 243 21.99 -32.95 7.84
N CYS A 244 22.92 -32.73 6.91
CA CYS A 244 23.95 -33.70 6.55
C CYS A 244 25.17 -33.70 7.50
N THR A 245 25.04 -33.25 8.75
CA THR A 245 26.12 -33.37 9.73
C THR A 245 26.21 -34.78 10.34
N ALA A 246 26.38 -35.79 9.50
CA ALA A 246 26.93 -37.08 9.94
C ALA A 246 28.45 -36.92 9.99
N LEU A 247 29.01 -36.81 11.20
CA LEU A 247 30.44 -36.95 11.41
C LEU A 247 30.77 -38.44 11.18
N ASP A 248 31.53 -38.73 10.12
CA ASP A 248 32.16 -40.03 9.96
C ASP A 248 33.10 -40.23 11.17
N GLU A 249 32.72 -41.12 12.08
CA GLU A 249 33.63 -41.65 13.10
C GLU A 249 34.67 -42.48 12.34
N GLU A 250 35.84 -41.89 12.08
CA GLU A 250 37.02 -42.63 11.62
C GLU A 250 37.34 -43.71 12.67
N GLU A 251 37.20 -44.97 12.27
CA GLU A 251 37.72 -46.13 13.00
C GLU A 251 39.25 -46.02 13.05
N ASP A 252 39.78 -45.61 14.21
CA ASP A 252 41.20 -45.74 14.54
C ASP A 252 41.56 -47.23 14.77
N ASP A 253 42.59 -47.70 14.06
CA ASP A 253 43.28 -49.00 14.21
C ASP A 253 43.85 -49.27 15.63
#